data_AF-A0A7J3T9E2-F1
#
_entry.id   AF-A0A7J3T9E2-F1
#
_cell.length_a   1.000
_cell.length_b   1.000
_cell.length_c   1.000
_cell.angle_alpha   90.00
_cell.angle_beta   90.00
_cell.angle_gamma   90.00
#
_symmetry.space_group_name_H-M   'P 1'
#
loop_
_entity.id
_entity.type
_entity.pdbx_description
1 polymer ?
#
loop_
_entity_poly.entity_id
_entity_poly.type
_entity_poly.pdbx_seq_one_letter_code
_entity_poly.pdbx_strand_id
1 'polypeptide(L)'
;MKDFRFAYRIALELQKRSIPYELLRDEKETRNFEVILSESPGDNFVICHEPEECARRVHSYLYGKKRFERIIVGIDPGPKPGVVVVGDGNFVEEVQLSNVEEVRNFVDKVYRGYSPDSLVIRIGDGDIVNRNRIVNSLVEYYRVEIVNERNTSEAITNKDVESAKVIAFTRGRIVRNKLNVVIREGYLKEIQRRSRIRSDGKITISRELAREVALGKISLEDAISRMRERDEE
;
A
#
# COMPACT_ATOMS: atom_id res chain seq x y z
N MET A 1 19.82 13.42 -17.25
CA MET A 1 18.44 13.44 -17.82
C MET A 1 18.22 14.78 -18.50
N LYS A 2 17.62 14.81 -19.69
CA LYS A 2 17.31 16.05 -20.43
C LYS A 2 16.05 16.73 -19.87
N ASP A 3 15.11 15.97 -19.31
CA ASP A 3 13.96 16.53 -18.58
C ASP A 3 14.33 16.83 -17.12
N PHE A 4 14.68 18.09 -16.85
CA PHE A 4 14.99 18.58 -15.50
C PHE A 4 13.80 18.48 -14.54
N ARG A 5 12.56 18.61 -15.02
CA ARG A 5 11.37 18.51 -14.16
C ARG A 5 11.17 17.07 -13.71
N PHE A 6 11.40 16.12 -14.59
CA PHE A 6 11.38 14.70 -14.26
C PHE A 6 12.49 14.33 -13.27
N ALA A 7 13.73 14.77 -13.53
CA ALA A 7 14.86 14.57 -12.62
C ALA A 7 14.60 15.13 -11.20
N TYR A 8 14.02 16.33 -11.11
CA TYR A 8 13.64 16.92 -9.82
C TYR A 8 12.55 16.11 -9.10
N ARG A 9 11.54 15.60 -9.82
CA ARG A 9 10.51 14.73 -9.24
C ARG A 9 11.10 13.41 -8.71
N ILE A 10 12.07 12.83 -9.41
CA ILE A 10 12.81 11.66 -8.92
C ILE A 10 13.54 12.01 -7.62
N ALA A 11 14.26 13.13 -7.59
CA ALA A 11 14.98 13.59 -6.40
C ALA A 11 14.05 13.72 -5.18
N LEU A 12 12.83 14.24 -5.36
CA LEU A 12 11.83 14.30 -4.29
C LEU A 12 11.41 12.89 -3.80
N GLU A 13 11.23 11.93 -4.71
CA GLU A 13 10.87 10.55 -4.35
C GLU A 13 12.03 9.80 -3.65
N LEU A 14 13.28 10.08 -4.03
CA LEU A 14 14.48 9.58 -3.36
C LEU A 14 14.62 10.19 -1.96
N GLN A 15 14.46 11.50 -1.84
CA GLN A 15 14.49 12.21 -0.57
C GLN A 15 13.43 11.70 0.40
N LYS A 16 12.19 11.50 -0.07
CA LYS A 16 11.08 10.93 0.72
C LYS A 16 11.42 9.55 1.30
N ARG A 17 12.28 8.78 0.63
CA ARG A 17 12.72 7.43 1.03
C ARG A 17 14.07 7.43 1.71
N SER A 18 14.64 8.60 2.01
CA SER A 18 15.98 8.74 2.60
C SER A 18 17.07 8.03 1.80
N ILE A 19 16.91 7.93 0.47
CA ILE A 19 17.92 7.38 -0.44
C ILE A 19 18.91 8.50 -0.77
N PRO A 20 20.21 8.38 -0.45
CA PRO A 20 21.21 9.39 -0.82
C PRO A 20 21.32 9.51 -2.33
N TYR A 21 21.42 10.74 -2.82
CA TYR A 21 21.56 11.01 -4.26
C TYR A 21 22.36 12.28 -4.50
N GLU A 22 22.91 12.40 -5.71
CA GLU A 22 23.55 13.61 -6.21
C GLU A 22 23.00 13.93 -7.60
N LEU A 23 22.74 15.22 -7.86
CA LEU A 23 22.34 15.69 -9.19
C LEU A 23 23.58 16.05 -10.01
N LEU A 24 24.01 15.12 -10.85
CA LEU A 24 25.15 15.31 -11.74
C LEU A 24 24.83 16.28 -12.88
N ARG A 25 25.78 17.17 -13.17
CA ARG A 25 25.70 18.12 -14.29
C ARG A 25 26.52 17.68 -15.52
N ASP A 26 27.51 16.80 -15.33
CA ASP A 26 28.35 16.24 -16.40
C ASP A 26 28.32 14.69 -16.34
N GLU A 27 28.13 14.05 -17.50
CA GLU A 27 28.11 12.60 -17.65
C GLU A 27 29.47 11.93 -17.33
N LYS A 28 30.55 12.71 -17.33
CA LYS A 28 31.91 12.22 -17.01
C LYS A 28 32.14 11.93 -15.53
N GLU A 29 31.27 12.41 -14.64
CA GLU A 29 31.39 12.25 -13.18
C GLU A 29 30.77 10.94 -12.65
N THR A 30 30.32 10.08 -13.55
CA THR A 30 29.55 8.87 -13.25
C THR A 30 30.33 7.73 -12.58
N ARG A 31 31.66 7.75 -12.64
CA ARG A 31 32.51 6.63 -12.17
C ARG A 31 32.49 6.40 -10.65
N ASN A 32 32.06 7.39 -9.87
CA ASN A 32 32.00 7.29 -8.40
C ASN A 32 30.64 6.80 -7.89
N PHE A 33 29.69 6.50 -8.79
CA PHE A 33 28.33 6.11 -8.43
C PHE A 33 28.08 4.65 -8.75
N GLU A 34 27.45 3.95 -7.81
CA GLU A 34 27.09 2.53 -7.98
C GLU A 34 25.94 2.35 -8.98
N VAL A 35 25.04 3.32 -9.05
CA VAL A 35 23.87 3.33 -9.93
C VAL A 35 23.63 4.72 -10.51
N ILE A 36 23.24 4.77 -11.78
CA ILE A 36 22.95 6.01 -12.49
C ILE A 36 21.52 5.97 -13.01
N LEU A 37 20.73 6.99 -12.67
CA LEU A 37 19.41 7.21 -13.25
C LEU A 37 19.57 8.10 -14.50
N SER A 38 19.25 7.57 -15.67
CA SER A 38 19.25 8.35 -16.91
C SER A 38 18.17 7.92 -17.87
N GLU A 39 17.88 8.80 -18.83
CA GLU A 39 17.01 8.56 -19.98
C GLU A 39 17.74 7.82 -21.10
N SER A 40 19.08 7.81 -21.07
CA SER A 40 19.92 7.12 -22.04
C SER A 40 20.43 5.79 -21.47
N PRO A 41 20.46 4.71 -22.25
CA PRO A 41 21.03 3.42 -21.84
C PRO A 41 22.55 3.50 -21.62
N GLY A 42 23.07 2.71 -20.68
CA GLY A 42 24.49 2.53 -20.40
C GLY A 42 24.71 1.44 -19.34
N ASP A 43 25.98 1.13 -19.03
CA ASP A 43 26.31 0.16 -17.97
C ASP A 43 25.97 0.70 -16.57
N ASN A 44 25.20 -0.06 -15.78
CA ASN A 44 24.61 0.34 -14.49
C ASN A 44 23.54 1.46 -14.56
N PHE A 45 22.89 1.61 -15.71
CA PHE A 45 21.79 2.56 -15.88
C PHE A 45 20.46 1.91 -15.56
N VAL A 46 19.67 2.60 -14.75
CA VAL A 46 18.28 2.24 -14.48
C VAL A 46 17.38 3.15 -15.31
N ILE A 47 16.76 2.57 -16.34
CA ILE A 47 15.72 3.24 -17.14
C ILE A 47 14.40 3.09 -16.40
N CYS A 48 13.76 4.21 -16.14
CA CYS A 48 12.46 4.29 -15.48
C CYS A 48 11.67 5.46 -16.07
N HIS A 49 10.35 5.36 -16.05
CA HIS A 49 9.47 6.33 -16.71
C HIS A 49 8.59 7.11 -15.72
N GLU A 50 8.52 6.65 -14.47
CA GLU A 50 7.79 7.30 -13.39
C GLU A 50 8.72 7.54 -12.17
N PRO A 51 8.64 8.70 -11.49
CA PRO A 51 9.56 9.04 -10.41
C PRO A 51 9.57 8.01 -9.25
N GLU A 52 8.37 7.52 -8.89
CA GLU A 52 8.20 6.53 -7.83
C GLU A 52 8.83 5.18 -8.23
N GLU A 53 8.74 4.81 -9.50
CA GLU A 53 9.37 3.61 -10.05
C GLU A 53 10.89 3.71 -9.98
N CYS A 54 11.44 4.86 -10.39
CA CYS A 54 12.88 5.14 -10.33
C CYS A 54 13.42 4.94 -8.91
N ALA A 55 12.76 5.54 -7.92
CA ALA A 55 13.17 5.44 -6.53
C ALA A 55 13.13 4.00 -6.01
N ARG A 56 12.10 3.23 -6.37
CA ARG A 56 12.03 1.80 -6.02
C ARG A 56 13.14 0.97 -6.65
N ARG A 57 13.42 1.17 -7.95
CA ARG A 57 14.45 0.39 -8.67
C ARG A 57 15.84 0.55 -8.07
N VAL A 58 16.18 1.76 -7.61
CA VAL A 58 17.50 2.03 -7.02
C VAL A 58 17.59 1.70 -5.53
N HIS A 59 16.45 1.50 -4.85
CA HIS A 59 16.43 1.27 -3.41
C HIS A 59 17.26 0.06 -2.97
N SER A 60 17.24 -1.03 -3.76
CA SER A 60 18.01 -2.25 -3.45
C SER A 60 19.53 -2.04 -3.38
N TYR A 61 20.06 -1.00 -4.03
CA TYR A 61 21.48 -0.67 -3.99
C TYR A 61 21.93 -0.20 -2.59
N LEU A 62 21.02 0.33 -1.77
CA LEU A 62 21.33 0.61 -0.35
C LEU A 62 21.69 -0.64 0.45
N TYR A 63 21.35 -1.81 -0.07
CA TYR A 63 21.64 -3.11 0.52
C TYR A 63 22.71 -3.88 -0.26
N GLY A 64 23.45 -3.21 -1.15
CA GLY A 64 24.50 -3.81 -1.99
C GLY A 64 23.98 -4.78 -3.04
N LYS A 65 22.73 -4.58 -3.52
CA LYS A 65 22.05 -5.46 -4.47
C LYS A 65 21.52 -4.67 -5.66
N LYS A 66 21.52 -5.29 -6.84
CA LYS A 66 20.91 -4.71 -8.05
C LYS A 66 19.37 -4.77 -8.05
N ARG A 67 18.81 -5.71 -7.30
CA ARG A 67 17.36 -5.91 -7.09
C ARG A 67 17.13 -6.73 -5.82
N PHE A 68 15.93 -6.66 -5.27
CA PHE A 68 15.50 -7.60 -4.21
C PHE A 68 15.15 -8.96 -4.83
N GLU A 69 15.58 -10.04 -4.21
CA GLU A 69 15.17 -11.40 -4.62
C GLU A 69 13.70 -11.63 -4.25
N ARG A 70 13.31 -11.21 -3.05
CA ARG A 70 11.98 -11.42 -2.51
C ARG A 70 11.42 -10.14 -1.93
N ILE A 71 10.20 -9.81 -2.34
CA ILE A 71 9.38 -8.81 -1.69
C ILE A 71 8.18 -9.45 -1.00
N ILE A 72 7.91 -8.96 0.20
CA ILE A 72 6.70 -9.25 0.94
C ILE A 72 5.95 -7.94 1.17
N VAL A 73 4.66 -7.93 0.82
CA VAL A 73 3.76 -6.82 1.14
C VAL A 73 2.85 -7.25 2.26
N GLY A 74 3.04 -6.70 3.47
CA GLY A 74 2.14 -6.87 4.61
C GLY A 74 1.02 -5.84 4.56
N ILE A 75 -0.22 -6.28 4.75
CA ILE A 75 -1.41 -5.43 4.67
C ILE A 75 -2.28 -5.67 5.90
N ASP A 76 -2.45 -4.63 6.71
CA ASP A 76 -3.43 -4.57 7.78
C ASP A 76 -4.78 -4.12 7.21
N PRO A 77 -5.80 -5.00 7.17
CA PRO A 77 -7.07 -4.68 6.56
C PRO A 77 -7.86 -3.67 7.38
N GLY A 78 -8.50 -2.74 6.68
CA GLY A 78 -9.40 -1.78 7.30
C GLY A 78 -9.96 -0.81 6.26
N PRO A 79 -10.74 0.17 6.70
CA PRO A 79 -11.27 1.22 5.83
C PRO A 79 -10.16 2.04 5.16
N LYS A 80 -9.03 2.22 5.86
CA LYS A 80 -7.80 2.84 5.39
C LYS A 80 -6.65 1.84 5.62
N PRO A 81 -6.39 0.91 4.68
CA PRO A 81 -5.43 -0.17 4.92
C PRO A 81 -4.01 0.35 5.23
N GLY A 82 -3.40 -0.19 6.27
CA GLY A 82 -1.97 -0.01 6.53
C GLY A 82 -1.16 -1.00 5.70
N VAL A 83 -0.09 -0.54 5.03
CA VAL A 83 0.72 -1.36 4.15
C VAL A 83 2.21 -1.17 4.44
N VAL A 84 2.92 -2.30 4.48
CA VAL A 84 4.36 -2.36 4.64
C VAL A 84 4.96 -3.21 3.53
N VAL A 85 6.07 -2.73 2.96
CA VAL A 85 6.84 -3.48 1.97
C VAL A 85 8.18 -3.87 2.59
N VAL A 86 8.51 -5.15 2.48
CA VAL A 86 9.75 -5.76 2.98
C VAL A 86 10.52 -6.34 1.81
N GLY A 87 11.75 -5.88 1.56
CA GLY A 87 12.66 -6.39 0.55
C GLY A 87 13.80 -7.19 1.20
N ASP A 88 13.90 -8.49 0.90
CA ASP A 88 14.91 -9.41 1.44
C ASP A 88 15.08 -9.34 2.97
N GLY A 89 13.97 -9.11 3.69
CA GLY A 89 13.94 -9.00 5.15
C GLY A 89 14.11 -7.57 5.71
N ASN A 90 14.31 -6.56 4.86
CA ASN A 90 14.44 -5.16 5.27
C ASN A 90 13.14 -4.39 4.99
N PHE A 91 12.69 -3.56 5.93
CA PHE A 91 11.58 -2.63 5.69
C PHE A 91 12.01 -1.56 4.69
N VAL A 92 11.29 -1.44 3.58
CA VAL A 92 11.61 -0.48 2.51
C VAL A 92 10.53 0.58 2.32
N GLU A 93 9.25 0.26 2.56
CA GLU A 93 8.18 1.25 2.48
C GLU A 93 7.11 1.02 3.54
N GLU A 94 6.54 2.13 3.98
CA GLU A 94 5.46 2.19 4.94
C GLU A 94 4.43 3.21 4.45
N VAL A 95 3.15 2.81 4.33
CA VAL A 95 2.09 3.70 3.85
C VAL A 95 0.74 3.34 4.45
N GLN A 96 -0.09 4.33 4.75
CA GLN A 96 -1.52 4.16 5.00
C GLN A 96 -2.30 4.61 3.76
N LEU A 97 -3.05 3.70 3.16
CA LEU A 97 -3.86 3.98 1.98
C LEU A 97 -5.18 4.67 2.36
N SER A 98 -5.77 5.41 1.41
CA SER A 98 -7.00 6.16 1.69
C SER A 98 -8.23 5.27 1.73
N ASN A 99 -8.20 4.14 1.02
CA ASN A 99 -9.28 3.17 0.89
C ASN A 99 -8.76 1.80 0.44
N VAL A 100 -9.65 0.81 0.41
CA VAL A 100 -9.35 -0.58 -0.02
C VAL A 100 -9.07 -0.67 -1.52
N GLU A 101 -9.74 0.15 -2.33
CA GLU A 101 -9.65 0.15 -3.79
C GLU A 101 -8.22 0.49 -4.28
N GLU A 102 -7.49 1.32 -3.53
CA GLU A 102 -6.10 1.69 -3.83
C GLU A 102 -5.10 0.54 -3.70
N VAL A 103 -5.44 -0.51 -2.95
CA VAL A 103 -4.49 -1.59 -2.62
C VAL A 103 -3.92 -2.28 -3.86
N ARG A 104 -4.77 -2.60 -4.84
CA ARG A 104 -4.32 -3.28 -6.06
C ARG A 104 -3.31 -2.42 -6.83
N ASN A 105 -3.65 -1.15 -7.06
CA ASN A 105 -2.78 -0.23 -7.77
C ASN A 105 -1.45 -0.02 -7.03
N PHE A 106 -1.48 0.06 -5.70
CA PHE A 106 -0.26 0.13 -4.89
C PHE A 106 0.62 -1.11 -5.10
N VAL A 107 0.05 -2.31 -4.99
CA VAL A 107 0.78 -3.57 -5.21
C VAL A 107 1.34 -3.65 -6.63
N ASP A 108 0.58 -3.27 -7.65
CA ASP A 108 1.03 -3.25 -9.05
C ASP A 108 2.22 -2.30 -9.25
N LYS A 109 2.24 -1.17 -8.55
CA LYS A 109 3.38 -0.23 -8.55
C LYS A 109 4.59 -0.77 -7.78
N VAL A 110 4.39 -1.48 -6.67
CA VAL A 110 5.46 -2.16 -5.93
C VAL A 110 6.10 -3.24 -6.80
N TYR A 111 5.29 -4.09 -7.44
CA TYR A 111 5.76 -5.16 -8.31
C TYR A 111 6.61 -4.61 -9.46
N ARG A 112 6.10 -3.61 -10.21
CA ARG A 112 6.83 -2.99 -11.33
C ARG A 112 8.07 -2.24 -10.86
N GLY A 113 7.95 -1.45 -9.79
CA GLY A 113 9.02 -0.59 -9.30
C GLY A 113 10.21 -1.34 -8.73
N TYR A 114 10.00 -2.44 -8.03
CA TYR A 114 11.12 -3.24 -7.51
C TYR A 114 11.52 -4.42 -8.40
N SER A 115 10.61 -4.89 -9.27
CA SER A 115 10.85 -6.04 -10.16
C SER A 115 11.53 -7.24 -9.47
N PRO A 116 10.98 -7.75 -8.36
CA PRO A 116 11.60 -8.83 -7.58
C PRO A 116 11.44 -10.19 -8.27
N ASP A 117 12.28 -11.16 -7.93
CA ASP A 117 12.11 -12.54 -8.40
C ASP A 117 10.85 -13.21 -7.81
N SER A 118 10.48 -12.82 -6.60
CA SER A 118 9.28 -13.31 -5.92
C SER A 118 8.54 -12.21 -5.17
N LEU A 119 7.22 -12.14 -5.35
CA LEU A 119 6.32 -11.27 -4.59
C LEU A 119 5.29 -12.12 -3.82
N VAL A 120 5.18 -11.88 -2.51
CA VAL A 120 4.15 -12.48 -1.64
C VAL A 120 3.38 -11.39 -0.94
N ILE A 121 2.06 -11.48 -0.96
CA ILE A 121 1.18 -10.53 -0.26
C ILE A 121 0.61 -11.24 0.96
N ARG A 122 0.77 -10.62 2.13
CA ARG A 122 0.28 -11.11 3.41
C ARG A 122 -0.78 -10.14 3.93
N ILE A 123 -1.96 -10.66 4.24
CA ILE A 123 -3.10 -9.85 4.67
C ILE A 123 -3.54 -10.35 6.04
N GLY A 124 -3.70 -9.42 6.97
CA GLY A 124 -4.24 -9.69 8.30
C GLY A 124 -5.64 -10.30 8.31
N ASP A 125 -6.05 -10.91 9.42
CA ASP A 125 -7.37 -11.52 9.59
C ASP A 125 -8.37 -10.69 10.41
N GLY A 126 -7.97 -9.50 10.88
CA GLY A 126 -8.77 -8.60 11.71
C GLY A 126 -10.11 -8.17 11.11
N ASP A 127 -10.10 -7.35 10.05
CA ASP A 127 -11.31 -6.86 9.39
C ASP A 127 -11.75 -7.80 8.24
N ILE A 128 -12.66 -8.73 8.52
CA ILE A 128 -13.11 -9.76 7.56
C ILE A 128 -13.66 -9.16 6.25
N VAL A 129 -14.40 -8.05 6.32
CA VAL A 129 -15.06 -7.47 5.13
C VAL A 129 -14.02 -6.84 4.23
N ASN A 130 -13.16 -5.98 4.79
CA ASN A 130 -12.11 -5.32 4.02
C ASN A 130 -11.03 -6.31 3.57
N ARG A 131 -10.63 -7.25 4.43
CA ARG A 131 -9.72 -8.36 4.07
C ARG A 131 -10.21 -9.12 2.84
N ASN A 132 -11.46 -9.57 2.84
CA ASN A 132 -11.97 -10.37 1.72
C ASN A 132 -12.03 -9.54 0.43
N ARG A 133 -12.35 -8.24 0.51
CA ARG A 133 -12.29 -7.32 -0.63
C ARG A 133 -10.86 -7.18 -1.17
N ILE A 134 -9.89 -6.99 -0.29
CA ILE A 134 -8.45 -6.91 -0.64
C ILE A 134 -7.97 -8.23 -1.27
N VAL A 135 -8.29 -9.38 -0.66
CA VAL A 135 -7.97 -10.70 -1.23
C VAL A 135 -8.55 -10.82 -2.64
N ASN A 136 -9.82 -10.46 -2.82
CA ASN A 136 -10.50 -10.60 -4.10
C ASN A 136 -9.92 -9.71 -5.21
N SER A 137 -9.31 -8.57 -4.86
CA SER A 137 -8.66 -7.70 -5.85
C SER A 137 -7.26 -8.18 -6.26
N LEU A 138 -6.66 -9.12 -5.52
CA LEU A 138 -5.26 -9.53 -5.69
C LEU A 138 -5.06 -11.01 -6.04
N VAL A 139 -5.93 -11.90 -5.56
CA VAL A 139 -5.70 -13.36 -5.58
C VAL A 139 -5.58 -13.99 -6.97
N GLU A 140 -6.12 -13.33 -8.00
CA GLU A 140 -6.00 -13.77 -9.41
C GLU A 140 -4.65 -13.42 -10.03
N TYR A 141 -3.90 -12.49 -9.43
CA TYR A 141 -2.67 -11.92 -10.00
C TYR A 141 -1.43 -12.24 -9.18
N TYR A 142 -1.58 -12.42 -7.87
CA TYR A 142 -0.48 -12.53 -6.93
C TYR A 142 -0.66 -13.70 -5.96
N ARG A 143 0.46 -14.15 -5.39
CA ARG A 143 0.43 -15.09 -4.28
C ARG A 143 -0.01 -14.37 -3.01
N VAL A 144 -1.22 -14.70 -2.54
CA VAL A 144 -1.84 -14.12 -1.35
C VAL A 144 -1.86 -15.12 -0.19
N GLU A 145 -1.46 -14.66 0.99
CA GLU A 145 -1.50 -15.38 2.26
C GLU A 145 -2.37 -14.60 3.27
N ILE A 146 -3.28 -15.29 3.98
CA ILE A 146 -3.98 -14.72 5.14
C ILE A 146 -3.23 -15.08 6.40
N VAL A 147 -2.86 -14.06 7.17
CA VAL A 147 -2.13 -14.17 8.44
C VAL A 147 -3.14 -14.12 9.59
N ASN A 148 -2.96 -14.99 10.59
CA ASN A 148 -3.78 -14.97 11.80
C ASN A 148 -3.06 -14.14 12.87
N GLU A 149 -3.63 -13.00 13.23
CA GLU A 149 -3.06 -12.02 14.17
C GLU A 149 -3.28 -12.41 15.64
N ARG A 150 -4.10 -13.43 15.93
CA ARG A 150 -4.45 -13.82 17.31
C ARG A 150 -3.35 -14.60 18.04
N ASN A 151 -2.41 -15.18 17.29
CA ASN A 151 -1.30 -15.96 17.84
C ASN A 151 -0.01 -15.13 18.00
N THR A 152 0.00 -13.88 17.58
CA THR A 152 1.11 -12.95 17.83
C THR A 152 0.88 -12.28 19.17
N SER A 153 1.34 -12.96 20.22
CA SER A 153 1.20 -12.60 21.63
C SER A 153 2.08 -11.42 22.02
N GLU A 154 1.74 -10.23 21.52
CA GLU A 154 2.04 -8.94 22.14
C GLU A 154 1.03 -7.96 21.56
N ALA A 155 0.04 -7.60 22.37
CA ALA A 155 -1.01 -6.68 21.98
C ALA A 155 -0.39 -5.30 21.72
N ILE A 156 -0.08 -5.02 20.46
CA ILE A 156 0.37 -3.71 20.01
C ILE A 156 -0.79 -2.74 20.29
N THR A 157 -0.58 -1.88 21.28
CA THR A 157 -1.53 -0.85 21.73
C THR A 157 -1.61 0.34 20.77
N ASN A 158 -0.75 0.40 19.75
CA ASN A 158 -0.80 1.40 18.67
C ASN A 158 -1.41 0.79 17.41
N LYS A 159 -2.68 1.13 17.15
CA LYS A 159 -3.45 0.71 15.99
C LYS A 159 -3.13 1.58 14.78
N ASP A 160 -2.04 1.27 14.09
CA ASP A 160 -1.78 1.60 12.68
C ASP A 160 -0.44 0.96 12.30
N VAL A 161 -0.17 0.84 11.00
CA VAL A 161 0.98 0.28 10.24
C VAL A 161 1.97 -0.73 10.90
N GLU A 162 2.31 -0.61 12.17
CA GLU A 162 2.96 -1.64 13.02
C GLU A 162 2.29 -3.02 12.89
N SER A 163 0.97 -3.10 12.84
CA SER A 163 0.27 -4.38 12.54
C SER A 163 0.70 -4.95 11.19
N ALA A 164 0.81 -4.10 10.17
CA ALA A 164 1.25 -4.51 8.84
C ALA A 164 2.71 -4.99 8.84
N LYS A 165 3.58 -4.47 9.75
CA LYS A 165 4.94 -5.00 9.96
C LYS A 165 4.90 -6.43 10.49
N VAL A 166 4.11 -6.69 11.53
CA VAL A 166 3.95 -8.05 12.09
C VAL A 166 3.37 -9.00 11.03
N ILE A 167 2.35 -8.56 10.29
CA ILE A 167 1.74 -9.32 9.19
C ILE A 167 2.78 -9.62 8.11
N ALA A 168 3.64 -8.66 7.75
CA ALA A 168 4.68 -8.84 6.73
C ALA A 168 5.68 -9.94 7.12
N PHE A 169 5.99 -10.15 8.39
CA PHE A 169 6.93 -11.20 8.83
C PHE A 169 6.26 -12.54 9.19
N THR A 170 4.98 -12.54 9.50
CA THR A 170 4.25 -13.75 9.92
C THR A 170 3.81 -14.59 8.72
N ARG A 171 4.11 -15.89 8.71
CA ARG A 171 3.67 -16.78 7.62
C ARG A 171 2.16 -16.99 7.69
N GLY A 172 1.48 -16.83 6.56
CA GLY A 172 0.04 -17.02 6.46
C GLY A 172 -0.39 -18.30 5.73
N ARG A 173 -1.69 -18.54 5.71
CA ARG A 173 -2.34 -19.58 4.91
C ARG A 173 -2.58 -19.07 3.50
N ILE A 174 -2.08 -19.80 2.50
CA ILE A 174 -2.27 -19.45 1.08
C ILE A 174 -3.76 -19.47 0.73
N VAL A 175 -4.21 -18.44 0.00
CA VAL A 175 -5.53 -18.34 -0.60
C VAL A 175 -5.38 -18.42 -2.11
N ARG A 176 -6.21 -19.26 -2.75
CA ARG A 176 -6.16 -19.48 -4.21
C ARG A 176 -7.40 -18.97 -4.95
N ASN A 177 -8.47 -18.69 -4.23
CA ASN A 177 -9.77 -18.33 -4.80
C ASN A 177 -10.31 -17.08 -4.13
N LYS A 178 -11.20 -16.39 -4.84
CA LYS A 178 -12.01 -15.30 -4.27
C LYS A 178 -12.80 -15.80 -3.07
N LEU A 179 -12.95 -14.93 -2.09
CA LEU A 179 -13.67 -15.14 -0.84
C LEU A 179 -15.03 -14.42 -0.90
N ASN A 180 -16.05 -15.02 -0.29
CA ASN A 180 -17.34 -14.36 -0.20
C ASN A 180 -17.27 -13.14 0.75
N VAL A 181 -17.82 -12.01 0.34
CA VAL A 181 -17.91 -10.80 1.15
C VAL A 181 -19.29 -10.75 1.79
N VAL A 182 -19.36 -11.18 3.06
CA VAL A 182 -20.62 -11.19 3.83
C VAL A 182 -20.65 -10.00 4.78
N ILE A 183 -21.54 -9.05 4.50
CA ILE A 183 -21.77 -7.88 5.36
C ILE A 183 -22.85 -8.23 6.38
N ARG A 184 -22.44 -8.35 7.65
CA ARG A 184 -23.35 -8.61 8.77
C ARG A 184 -23.93 -7.31 9.33
N GLU A 185 -25.06 -7.43 10.01
CA GLU A 185 -25.73 -6.30 10.68
C GLU A 185 -24.83 -5.53 11.64
N GLY A 186 -24.02 -6.24 12.43
CA GLY A 186 -23.07 -5.60 13.34
C GLY A 186 -22.06 -4.70 12.62
N TYR A 187 -21.64 -5.08 11.41
CA TYR A 187 -20.71 -4.29 10.61
C TYR A 187 -21.37 -3.02 10.04
N LEU A 188 -22.63 -3.11 9.60
CA LEU A 188 -23.40 -1.93 9.17
C LEU A 188 -23.61 -0.95 10.32
N LYS A 189 -23.99 -1.45 11.50
CA LYS A 189 -24.13 -0.62 12.71
C LYS A 189 -22.82 0.06 13.09
N GLU A 190 -21.69 -0.63 12.93
CA GLU A 190 -20.38 -0.04 13.17
C GLU A 190 -20.07 1.08 12.18
N ILE A 191 -20.38 0.91 10.89
CA ILE A 191 -20.24 1.97 9.89
C ILE A 191 -21.11 3.20 10.25
N GLN A 192 -22.36 2.99 10.63
CA GLN A 192 -23.26 4.07 11.07
C GLN A 192 -22.74 4.77 12.33
N ARG A 193 -22.20 4.01 13.30
CA ARG A 193 -21.54 4.57 14.49
C ARG A 193 -20.34 5.44 14.09
N ARG A 194 -19.52 4.98 13.15
CA ARG A 194 -18.37 5.74 12.63
C ARG A 194 -18.80 6.99 11.89
N SER A 195 -19.90 6.97 11.13
CA SER A 195 -20.42 8.18 10.48
C SER A 195 -20.80 9.23 11.53
N ARG A 196 -21.44 8.79 12.62
CA ARG A 196 -21.83 9.68 13.72
C ARG A 196 -20.61 10.28 14.40
N ILE A 197 -19.57 9.49 14.66
CA ILE A 197 -18.33 9.99 15.26
C ILE A 197 -17.63 10.99 14.33
N ARG A 198 -17.52 10.68 13.04
CA ARG A 198 -16.84 11.55 12.07
C ARG A 198 -17.55 12.88 11.84
N SER A 199 -18.85 12.93 12.10
CA SER A 199 -19.68 14.13 11.99
C SER A 199 -19.91 14.82 13.36
N ASP A 200 -19.06 14.57 14.35
CA ASP A 200 -19.16 15.14 15.70
C ASP A 200 -20.52 14.92 16.36
N GLY A 201 -21.08 13.72 16.16
CA GLY A 201 -22.37 13.31 16.72
C GLY A 201 -23.58 13.61 15.86
N LYS A 202 -23.43 14.34 14.75
CA LYS A 202 -24.54 14.96 14.01
C LYS A 202 -25.25 14.01 13.03
N ILE A 203 -24.51 13.15 12.33
CA ILE A 203 -25.04 12.41 11.17
C ILE A 203 -24.87 10.91 11.33
N THR A 204 -26.00 10.21 11.39
CA THR A 204 -26.03 8.75 11.26
C THR A 204 -26.53 8.40 9.87
N ILE A 205 -25.65 7.85 9.02
CA ILE A 205 -26.02 7.53 7.64
C ILE A 205 -27.06 6.41 7.59
N SER A 206 -27.89 6.41 6.54
CA SER A 206 -28.88 5.36 6.34
C SER A 206 -28.23 3.98 6.21
N ARG A 207 -29.02 2.93 6.46
CA ARG A 207 -28.52 1.54 6.31
C ARG A 207 -28.14 1.21 4.87
N GLU A 208 -28.82 1.83 3.91
CA GLU A 208 -28.50 1.72 2.48
C GLU A 208 -27.12 2.31 2.19
N LEU A 209 -26.87 3.56 2.60
CA LEU A 209 -25.56 4.20 2.45
C LEU A 209 -24.46 3.44 3.19
N ALA A 210 -24.73 2.94 4.40
CA ALA A 210 -23.78 2.11 5.14
C ALA A 210 -23.41 0.82 4.37
N ARG A 211 -24.37 0.24 3.64
CA ARG A 211 -24.12 -0.92 2.77
C ARG A 211 -23.28 -0.55 1.56
N GLU A 212 -23.50 0.61 0.95
CA GLU A 212 -22.67 1.12 -0.15
C GLU A 212 -21.21 1.31 0.30
N VAL A 213 -21.01 1.92 1.48
CA VAL A 213 -19.67 2.07 2.09
C VAL A 213 -19.03 0.71 2.37
N ALA A 214 -19.79 -0.23 2.95
CA ALA A 214 -19.28 -1.57 3.25
C ALA A 214 -18.82 -2.34 2.00
N LEU A 215 -19.47 -2.08 0.86
CA LEU A 215 -19.14 -2.66 -0.44
C LEU A 215 -18.03 -1.89 -1.18
N GLY A 216 -17.60 -0.72 -0.68
CA GLY A 216 -16.60 0.12 -1.35
C GLY A 216 -17.13 0.98 -2.47
N LYS A 217 -18.45 1.14 -2.60
CA LYS A 217 -19.05 1.92 -3.69
C LYS A 217 -18.86 3.43 -3.50
N ILE A 218 -18.83 3.88 -2.24
CA ILE A 218 -18.63 5.26 -1.84
C ILE A 218 -17.79 5.30 -0.56
N SER A 219 -17.11 6.42 -0.30
CA SER A 219 -16.42 6.62 0.98
C SER A 219 -17.41 6.93 2.11
N LEU A 220 -16.95 6.79 3.36
CA LEU A 220 -17.76 7.19 4.52
C LEU A 220 -18.04 8.70 4.50
N GLU A 221 -17.07 9.47 4.05
CA GLU A 221 -17.13 10.91 3.89
C GLU A 221 -18.18 11.30 2.84
N ASP A 222 -18.19 10.67 1.67
CA ASP A 222 -19.21 10.89 0.64
C ASP A 222 -20.61 10.53 1.15
N ALA A 223 -20.74 9.43 1.90
CA ALA A 223 -22.01 9.02 2.50
C ALA A 223 -22.54 10.05 3.52
N ILE A 224 -21.65 10.68 4.29
CA ILE A 224 -22.00 11.75 5.23
C ILE A 224 -22.44 13.00 4.46
N SER A 225 -21.70 13.40 3.42
CA SER A 225 -22.03 14.57 2.60
C SER A 225 -23.41 14.43 1.95
N ARG A 226 -23.72 13.27 1.37
CA ARG A 226 -25.04 12.99 0.77
C ARG A 226 -26.21 13.08 1.77
N MET A 227 -25.98 12.77 3.05
CA MET A 227 -27.01 12.95 4.08
C MET A 227 -27.19 14.42 4.46
N ARG A 228 -26.11 15.22 4.49
CA ARG A 228 -26.21 16.67 4.74
C ARG A 228 -27.06 17.37 3.70
N GLU A 229 -26.77 17.10 2.43
CA GLU A 229 -27.49 17.69 1.31
C GLU A 229 -29.00 17.38 1.37
N ARG A 230 -29.38 16.18 1.81
CA ARG A 230 -30.79 15.77 1.97
C ARG A 230 -31.49 16.40 3.17
N ASP A 231 -30.76 16.76 4.22
CA ASP A 231 -31.33 17.40 5.41
C ASP A 231 -31.46 18.94 5.21
N GLU A 232 -30.79 19.50 4.19
CA GLU A 232 -30.82 20.92 3.80
C GLU A 232 -31.86 21.23 2.70
N GLU A 233 -32.42 20.20 2.03
CA GLU A 233 -33.54 20.26 1.07
C GLU A 233 -34.92 20.18 1.76
#